data_AF-A0A7S1BHC0-F1
#
_entry.id   AF-A0A7S1BHC0-F1
#
_cell.length_a   1.000
_cell.length_b   1.000
_cell.length_c   1.000
_cell.angle_alpha   90.00
_cell.angle_beta   90.00
_cell.angle_gamma   90.00
#
_symmetry.space_group_name_H-M   'P 1'
#
loop_
_entity.id
_entity.type
_entity.pdbx_description
1 polymer ?
#
loop_
_entity_poly.entity_id
_entity_poly.type
_entity_poly.pdbx_seq_one_letter_code
_entity_poly.pdbx_strand_id
1 'polypeptide(L)'
;GGARPVRATLTELTAGGEWGPIFQHGRLHLEECIDPPLIERNSSGWRYMTVQRAGLEVRVGPSFAAEVVTDKFFRMGEPAYVNERVTACKDKVTWLRLMGGEGW
;
A
#
# COMPACT_ATOMS: atom_id res chain seq x y z
N GLY A 1 -20.48 16.12 -21.87
CA GLY A 1 -19.76 14.99 -22.49
C GLY A 1 -19.18 14.15 -21.38
N GLY A 2 -19.74 12.97 -21.14
CA GLY A 2 -19.29 12.08 -20.06
C GLY A 2 -18.15 11.18 -20.53
N ALA A 3 -17.03 11.18 -19.81
CA ALA A 3 -15.95 10.23 -20.05
C ALA A 3 -16.42 8.82 -19.64
N ARG A 4 -16.35 7.87 -20.57
CA ARG A 4 -16.59 6.44 -20.29
C ARG A 4 -15.47 5.91 -19.40
N PRO A 5 -15.75 5.10 -18.37
CA PRO A 5 -14.70 4.40 -17.64
C PRO A 5 -14.05 3.38 -18.58
N VAL A 6 -12.74 3.50 -18.77
CA VAL A 6 -11.94 2.53 -19.51
C VAL A 6 -11.80 1.29 -18.65
N ARG A 7 -12.37 0.16 -19.09
CA ARG A 7 -12.14 -1.15 -18.47
C ARG A 7 -10.74 -1.61 -18.87
N ALA A 8 -9.75 -1.34 -18.03
CA ALA A 8 -8.44 -1.95 -18.14
C ALA A 8 -8.53 -3.45 -17.78
N THR A 9 -7.84 -4.28 -18.55
CA THR A 9 -7.72 -5.71 -18.30
C THR A 9 -6.65 -6.00 -17.24
N LEU A 10 -6.76 -7.14 -16.54
CA LEU A 10 -5.81 -7.52 -15.49
C LEU A 10 -4.36 -7.60 -16.02
N THR A 11 -4.20 -7.92 -17.30
CA THR A 11 -2.90 -8.03 -17.99
C THR A 11 -2.25 -6.66 -18.22
N GLU A 12 -3.04 -5.61 -18.49
CA GLU A 12 -2.55 -4.23 -18.64
C GLU A 12 -2.08 -3.65 -17.30
N LEU A 13 -2.70 -4.06 -16.19
CA LEU A 13 -2.25 -3.72 -14.82
C LEU A 13 -0.93 -4.41 -14.42
N THR A 14 -0.45 -5.37 -15.23
CA THR A 14 0.77 -6.16 -14.97
C THR A 14 1.91 -5.91 -15.96
N ALA A 15 1.67 -5.15 -17.04
CA ALA A 15 2.76 -4.58 -17.83
C ALA A 15 3.51 -3.57 -16.94
N GLY A 16 4.85 -3.62 -16.94
CA GLY A 16 5.72 -2.92 -15.99
C GLY A 16 5.16 -1.55 -15.60
N GLY A 17 4.68 -1.47 -14.35
CA GLY A 17 3.76 -0.42 -13.90
C GLY A 17 4.34 0.97 -14.13
N GLU A 18 3.81 1.64 -15.13
CA GLU A 18 3.96 3.07 -15.29
C GLU A 18 3.25 3.76 -14.11
N TRP A 19 3.97 4.68 -13.44
CA TRP A 19 3.48 5.38 -12.26
C TRP A 19 2.32 6.28 -12.64
N GLY A 20 1.11 5.85 -12.30
CA GLY A 20 -0.05 6.72 -12.24
C GLY A 20 -0.15 7.35 -10.85
N PRO A 21 -0.39 8.66 -10.72
CA PRO A 21 -0.76 9.25 -9.44
C PRO A 21 -1.98 8.51 -8.87
N ILE A 22 -1.85 7.92 -7.68
CA ILE A 22 -3.01 7.41 -6.95
C ILE A 22 -3.73 8.62 -6.36
N PHE A 23 -4.68 9.15 -7.13
CA PHE A 23 -5.63 10.11 -6.61
C PHE A 23 -6.67 9.38 -5.78
N GLN A 24 -6.64 9.57 -4.46
CA GLN A 24 -7.79 9.30 -3.61
C GLN A 24 -8.38 10.65 -3.18
N HIS A 25 -9.65 10.91 -3.54
CA HIS A 25 -10.34 12.18 -3.26
C HIS A 25 -9.58 13.45 -3.71
N GLY A 26 -8.78 13.38 -4.78
CA GLY A 26 -8.05 14.52 -5.32
C GLY A 26 -6.77 14.90 -4.58
N ARG A 27 -6.27 14.05 -3.66
CA ARG A 27 -4.99 14.27 -2.97
C ARG A 27 -3.90 13.35 -3.54
N LEU A 28 -2.70 13.91 -3.70
CA LEU A 28 -1.49 13.21 -4.15
C LEU A 28 -0.80 12.57 -2.93
N HIS A 29 -0.58 11.26 -2.97
CA HIS A 29 -0.03 10.51 -1.84
C HIS A 29 1.35 9.88 -2.07
N LEU A 30 1.93 10.03 -3.26
CA LEU A 30 3.26 9.53 -3.60
C LEU A 30 4.09 10.66 -4.22
N GLU A 31 5.27 10.88 -3.65
CA GLU A 31 6.31 11.76 -4.18
C GLU A 31 7.08 11.02 -5.28
N GLU A 32 7.43 11.73 -6.35
CA GLU A 32 8.14 11.17 -7.50
C GLU A 32 9.55 10.73 -7.08
N CYS A 33 9.79 9.42 -7.00
CA CYS A 33 11.10 8.88 -6.69
C CYS A 33 11.84 8.51 -7.98
N ILE A 34 13.12 8.92 -8.07
CA ILE A 34 14.00 8.64 -9.22
C ILE A 34 14.20 7.13 -9.42
N ASP A 35 14.15 6.35 -8.34
CA ASP A 35 14.33 4.91 -8.36
C ASP A 35 12.98 4.21 -8.12
N PRO A 36 12.58 3.27 -8.99
CA PRO A 36 11.29 2.61 -8.86
C PRO A 36 11.27 1.72 -7.60
N PRO A 37 10.25 1.79 -6.74
CA PRO A 37 10.13 0.88 -5.61
C PRO A 37 10.03 -0.58 -6.06
N LEU A 38 10.52 -1.47 -5.20
CA LEU A 38 10.30 -2.90 -5.31
C LEU A 38 8.88 -3.22 -4.84
N ILE A 39 8.10 -3.89 -5.70
CA ILE A 39 6.74 -4.33 -5.39
C ILE A 39 6.67 -5.87 -5.43
N GLU A 40 6.31 -6.48 -4.31
CA GLU A 40 6.13 -7.93 -4.20
C GLU A 40 4.68 -8.26 -3.85
N ARG A 41 4.04 -9.17 -4.59
CA ARG A 41 2.64 -9.57 -4.38
C ARG A 41 2.52 -11.07 -4.12
N ASN A 42 1.62 -11.45 -3.22
CA ASN A 42 1.32 -12.85 -2.90
C ASN A 42 -0.18 -13.01 -2.64
N SER A 43 -0.86 -13.72 -3.54
CA SER A 43 -2.29 -14.00 -3.46
C SER A 43 -2.66 -14.88 -2.25
N SER A 44 -1.75 -15.74 -1.80
CA SER A 44 -1.95 -16.58 -0.61
C SER A 44 -1.63 -15.86 0.69
N GLY A 45 -1.04 -14.67 0.59
CA GLY A 45 -0.69 -13.82 1.71
C GLY A 45 0.56 -14.23 2.48
N TRP A 46 1.08 -13.26 3.21
CA TRP A 46 2.08 -13.43 4.25
C TRP A 46 1.46 -13.13 5.61
N ARG A 47 1.93 -13.84 6.63
CA ARG A 47 1.57 -13.58 8.02
C ARG A 47 2.75 -12.94 8.73
N TYR A 48 2.57 -11.70 9.16
CA TYR A 48 3.53 -10.96 9.99
C TYR A 48 3.04 -10.89 11.43
N MET A 49 3.97 -10.83 12.38
CA MET A 49 3.67 -10.61 13.79
C MET A 49 4.09 -9.20 14.17
N THR A 50 3.19 -8.44 14.79
CA THR A 50 3.49 -7.09 15.25
C THR A 50 4.43 -7.15 16.46
N VAL A 51 5.61 -6.54 16.36
CA VAL A 51 6.62 -6.54 17.44
C VAL A 51 6.71 -5.22 18.20
N GLN A 52 6.03 -4.17 17.71
CA GLN A 52 6.10 -2.83 18.30
C GLN A 52 5.20 -2.73 19.54
N ARG A 53 5.79 -2.39 20.70
CA ARG A 53 5.06 -2.26 21.98
C ARG A 53 4.00 -1.17 21.96
N ALA A 54 4.27 -0.07 21.27
CA ALA A 54 3.33 1.03 21.09
C ALA A 54 2.22 0.71 20.08
N GLY A 55 2.22 -0.51 19.52
CA GLY A 55 1.39 -0.94 18.41
C GLY A 55 1.73 -0.27 17.08
N LEU A 56 0.97 -0.61 16.04
CA LEU A 56 1.17 -0.17 14.66
C LEU A 56 -0.13 0.43 14.12
N GLU A 57 -0.03 1.66 13.64
CA GLU A 57 -1.12 2.36 12.96
C GLU A 57 -1.29 1.83 11.53
N VAL A 58 -2.54 1.75 11.07
CA VAL A 58 -2.86 1.49 9.66
C VAL A 58 -3.09 2.80 8.94
N ARG A 59 -2.57 2.94 7.72
CA ARG A 59 -2.71 4.16 6.91
C ARG A 59 -3.45 3.90 5.61
N VAL A 60 -4.10 4.94 5.09
CA VAL A 60 -4.83 4.84 3.81
C VAL A 60 -3.91 4.63 2.60
N GLY A 61 -2.62 4.99 2.72
CA GLY A 61 -1.62 4.88 1.67
C GLY A 61 -0.21 4.57 2.20
N PRO A 62 0.72 4.16 1.33
CA PRO A 62 2.09 3.79 1.68
C PRO A 62 2.98 5.04 1.88
N SER A 63 2.60 5.89 2.84
CA SER A 63 3.30 7.14 3.17
C SER A 63 3.03 7.55 4.61
N PHE A 64 4.03 8.11 5.30
CA PHE A 64 3.84 8.68 6.64
C PHE A 64 2.96 9.95 6.64
N ALA A 65 2.80 10.59 5.48
CA ALA A 65 1.89 11.71 5.30
C ALA A 65 0.44 11.26 5.03
N ALA A 66 0.21 9.97 4.75
CA ALA A 66 -1.13 9.44 4.56
C ALA A 66 -1.91 9.43 5.88
N GLU A 67 -3.21 9.68 5.79
CA GLU A 67 -4.13 9.70 6.94
C GLU A 67 -4.14 8.32 7.64
N VAL A 68 -4.22 8.36 8.97
CA VAL A 68 -4.35 7.16 9.82
C VAL A 68 -5.81 6.69 9.77
N VAL A 69 -6.01 5.39 9.61
CA VAL A 69 -7.31 4.75 9.73
C VAL A 69 -7.63 4.65 11.22
N THR A 70 -8.47 5.56 11.72
CA THR A 70 -8.68 5.79 13.16
C THR A 70 -9.14 4.57 13.95
N ASP A 71 -9.90 3.67 13.30
CA ASP A 71 -10.48 2.50 13.96
C ASP A 71 -9.69 1.21 13.72
N LYS A 72 -8.48 1.30 13.15
CA LYS A 72 -7.66 0.13 12.85
C LYS A 72 -6.23 0.27 13.34
N PHE A 73 -5.84 -0.65 14.22
CA PHE A 73 -4.56 -0.61 14.92
C PHE A 73 -4.15 -2.04 15.31
N PHE A 74 -2.87 -2.38 15.13
CA PHE A 74 -2.33 -3.67 15.54
C PHE A 74 -1.58 -3.54 16.85
N ARG A 75 -1.91 -4.40 17.82
CA ARG A 75 -1.18 -4.51 19.08
C ARG A 75 0.01 -5.45 18.94
N MET A 76 0.97 -5.33 19.83
CA MET A 76 2.09 -6.28 19.91
C MET A 76 1.58 -7.72 20.05
N GLY A 77 2.11 -8.62 19.21
CA GLY A 77 1.70 -10.02 19.17
C GLY A 77 0.47 -10.29 18.31
N GLU A 78 -0.18 -9.27 17.73
CA GLU A 78 -1.28 -9.49 16.78
C GLU A 78 -0.73 -9.81 15.38
N PRO A 79 -1.35 -10.79 14.69
CA PRO A 79 -0.96 -11.14 13.34
C PRO A 79 -1.55 -10.13 12.33
N ALA A 80 -0.74 -9.71 11.37
CA ALA A 80 -1.17 -8.98 10.18
C ALA A 80 -1.06 -9.87 8.95
N TYR A 81 -2.13 -9.91 8.14
CA TYR A 81 -2.18 -10.65 6.89
C TYR A 81 -2.00 -9.68 5.73
N VAL A 82 -0.95 -9.89 4.95
CA VAL A 82 -0.43 -8.95 3.94
C VAL A 82 -0.41 -9.63 2.59
N ASN A 83 -0.85 -8.94 1.53
CA ASN A 83 -0.80 -9.47 0.16
C ASN A 83 0.13 -8.70 -0.78
N GLU A 84 0.61 -7.52 -0.38
CA GLU A 84 1.52 -6.70 -1.16
C GLU A 84 2.55 -6.00 -0.25
N ARG A 85 3.79 -5.92 -0.73
CA ARG A 85 4.89 -5.21 -0.08
C ARG A 85 5.46 -4.20 -1.05
N VAL A 86 5.69 -2.98 -0.57
CA VAL A 86 6.26 -1.89 -1.38
C VAL A 86 7.44 -1.27 -0.64
N THR A 87 8.64 -1.40 -1.21
CA THR A 87 9.87 -0.87 -0.64
C THR A 87 10.42 0.22 -1.57
N ALA A 88 10.47 1.46 -1.10
CA ALA A 88 11.11 2.54 -1.87
C ALA A 88 12.62 2.36 -1.86
N CYS A 89 13.27 2.48 -3.03
CA CYS A 89 14.70 2.16 -3.18
C CYS A 89 15.65 2.96 -2.27
N LYS A 90 15.28 4.18 -1.90
CA LYS A 90 16.09 5.05 -1.03
C LYS A 90 15.71 4.96 0.45
N ASP A 91 14.52 4.43 0.74
CA ASP A 91 14.03 4.35 2.10
C ASP A 91 14.27 2.96 2.68
N LYS A 92 14.59 2.91 3.98
CA LYS A 92 14.67 1.64 4.72
C LYS A 92 13.29 1.13 5.15
N VAL A 93 12.23 1.64 4.53
CA VAL A 93 10.84 1.39 4.91
C VAL A 93 10.18 0.51 3.85
N THR A 94 9.48 -0.52 4.32
CA THR A 94 8.64 -1.37 3.48
C THR A 94 7.21 -1.23 3.97
N TRP A 95 6.33 -0.77 3.08
CA TRP A 95 4.90 -0.63 3.31
C TRP A 95 4.20 -1.97 3.03
N LEU A 96 3.23 -2.34 3.87
CA LEU A 96 2.60 -3.65 3.86
C LEU A 96 1.10 -3.51 3.62
N ARG A 97 0.61 -3.84 2.44
CA ARG A 97 -0.82 -3.76 2.16
C ARG A 97 -1.57 -4.91 2.83
N LEU A 98 -2.55 -4.57 3.66
CA LEU A 98 -3.41 -5.54 4.32
C LEU A 98 -4.30 -6.26 3.30
N MET A 99 -4.41 -7.58 3.47
CA MET A 99 -5.15 -8.43 2.54
C MET A 99 -6.65 -8.10 2.48
N GLY A 100 -7.25 -7.61 3.57
CA GLY A 100 -8.66 -7.21 3.60
C GLY A 100 -8.93 -5.85 2.94
N GLY A 101 -7.90 -5.20 2.38
CA GLY A 101 -8.04 -3.91 1.68
C GLY A 101 -8.20 -2.70 2.60
N GLU A 102 -7.97 -2.86 3.90
CA GLU A 102 -8.24 -1.82 4.89
C GLU A 102 -7.11 -0.80 5.04
N GLY A 103 -5.99 -0.98 4.33
CA GLY A 103 -4.89 -0.02 4.29
C GLY A 103 -3.51 -0.65 4.20
N TRP A 104 -2.53 0.12 4.67
CA TRP A 104 -1.08 -0.11 4.63
C TRP A 104 -0.45 -0.06 6.01
#